data_AF-A0A7J7YQ09-F1
#
_entry.id   AF-A0A7J7YQ09-F1
#
_cell.length_a   1.000
_cell.length_b   1.000
_cell.length_c   1.000
_cell.angle_alpha   90.00
_cell.angle_beta   90.00
_cell.angle_gamma   90.00
#
_symmetry.space_group_name_H-M   'P 1'
#
loop_
_entity.id
_entity.type
_entity.pdbx_description
1 polymer ?
#
loop_
_entity_poly.entity_id
_entity_poly.type
_entity_poly.pdbx_seq_one_letter_code
_entity_poly.pdbx_strand_id
1 'polypeptide(L)'
;MASEPEPEGPAIDQSLLECSAEETAGKWLQSTDLTREVYQHLAHYVPKIYCRGPNPFPQREDMLAQLVLLGPMEWYICGEDPAFGFPKLEQANKPSHLCGRVFKVGEPTYSCRDCAVDPTCVLCMECFLGSIHRDHRYRMTTSGGGGFCDCGDTEAWKEGPYCEKHKLNTSEIEEEED
;
A
#
# COMPACT_ATOMS: atom_id res chain seq x y z
N MET A 1 30.22 -26.38 -35.43
CA MET A 1 29.95 -25.01 -34.94
C MET A 1 30.27 -25.03 -33.47
N ALA A 2 31.37 -24.39 -33.08
CA ALA A 2 31.72 -24.25 -31.67
C ALA A 2 30.78 -23.20 -31.08
N SER A 3 30.07 -23.56 -30.01
CA SER A 3 29.27 -22.64 -29.21
C SER A 3 30.21 -21.54 -28.72
N GLU A 4 29.92 -20.29 -29.06
CA GLU A 4 30.65 -19.14 -28.52
C GLU A 4 30.49 -19.15 -26.99
N PRO A 5 31.57 -18.89 -26.23
CA PRO A 5 31.44 -18.75 -24.78
C PRO A 5 30.56 -17.53 -24.49
N GLU A 6 29.51 -17.74 -23.70
CA GLU A 6 28.70 -16.67 -23.12
C GLU A 6 29.64 -15.62 -22.50
N PRO A 7 29.46 -14.32 -22.78
CA PRO A 7 30.31 -13.30 -22.21
C PRO A 7 30.22 -13.38 -20.68
N GLU A 8 31.33 -13.69 -20.00
CA GLU A 8 31.39 -13.62 -18.55
C GLU A 8 31.17 -12.16 -18.13
N GLY A 9 29.95 -11.86 -17.67
CA GLY A 9 29.62 -10.55 -17.13
C GLY A 9 30.55 -10.19 -15.98
N PRO A 10 30.82 -8.89 -15.75
CA PRO A 10 31.73 -8.43 -14.71
C PRO A 10 31.43 -9.13 -13.38
N ALA A 11 32.47 -9.65 -12.72
CA ALA A 11 32.35 -10.38 -11.47
C ALA A 11 31.58 -9.54 -10.43
N ILE A 12 30.66 -10.19 -9.70
CA ILE A 12 29.91 -9.54 -8.63
C ILE A 12 30.92 -9.05 -7.59
N ASP A 13 30.81 -7.78 -7.18
CA ASP A 13 31.55 -7.27 -6.03
C ASP A 13 31.09 -8.07 -4.81
N GLN A 14 31.97 -8.91 -4.29
CA GLN A 14 31.69 -9.85 -3.21
C GLN A 14 31.20 -9.13 -1.94
N SER A 15 31.56 -7.85 -1.76
CA SER A 15 31.07 -7.01 -0.67
C SER A 15 29.56 -6.72 -0.72
N LEU A 16 28.92 -6.86 -1.89
CA LEU A 16 27.46 -6.72 -2.02
C LEU A 16 26.71 -7.95 -1.47
N LEU A 17 27.34 -9.13 -1.56
CA LEU A 17 26.78 -10.39 -1.05
C LEU A 17 26.94 -10.53 0.47
N GLU A 18 27.83 -9.73 1.08
CA GLU A 18 28.05 -9.67 2.53
C GLU A 18 27.03 -8.78 3.25
N CYS A 19 26.23 -8.00 2.51
CA CYS A 19 25.20 -7.14 3.09
C CYS A 19 24.03 -7.97 3.63
N SER A 20 23.93 -8.12 4.95
CA SER A 20 22.75 -8.73 5.59
C SER A 20 21.60 -7.73 5.64
N ALA A 21 20.48 -8.10 5.00
CA ALA A 21 19.24 -7.34 5.04
C ALA A 21 18.69 -7.20 6.47
N GLU A 22 18.70 -8.30 7.22
CA GLU A 22 18.27 -8.36 8.61
C GLU A 22 19.10 -7.42 9.51
N GLU A 23 20.43 -7.49 9.41
CA GLU A 23 21.30 -6.63 10.23
C GLU A 23 21.15 -5.15 9.88
N THR A 24 20.96 -4.83 8.59
CA THR A 24 20.74 -3.46 8.13
C THR A 24 19.42 -2.92 8.68
N ALA A 25 18.34 -3.69 8.58
CA ALA A 25 17.04 -3.34 9.18
C ALA A 25 17.14 -3.18 10.71
N GLY A 26 17.89 -4.06 11.38
CA GLY A 26 18.14 -3.97 12.82
C GLY A 26 18.84 -2.68 13.23
N LYS A 27 19.79 -2.17 12.43
CA LYS A 27 20.41 -0.85 12.65
C LYS A 27 19.41 0.29 12.42
N TRP A 28 18.58 0.20 11.38
CA TRP A 28 17.55 1.19 11.08
C TRP A 28 16.51 1.31 12.20
N LEU A 29 16.07 0.19 12.78
CA LEU A 29 15.13 0.15 13.92
C LEU A 29 15.69 0.86 15.17
N GLN A 30 17.02 0.87 15.34
CA GLN A 30 17.68 1.52 16.48
C GLN A 30 18.11 2.96 16.18
N SER A 31 17.91 3.44 14.95
CA SER A 31 18.37 4.77 14.53
C SER A 31 17.47 5.87 15.05
N THR A 32 18.09 6.96 15.50
CA THR A 32 17.38 8.22 15.83
C THR A 32 17.01 9.03 14.59
N ASP A 33 17.59 8.72 13.43
CA ASP A 33 17.37 9.41 12.15
C ASP A 33 17.32 8.37 11.03
N LEU A 34 16.18 7.67 10.94
CA LEU A 34 15.95 6.63 9.95
C LEU A 34 16.17 7.15 8.52
N THR A 35 15.65 8.34 8.23
CA THR A 35 15.73 8.96 6.91
C THR A 35 17.16 9.05 6.44
N ARG A 36 18.07 9.58 7.28
CA ARG A 36 19.49 9.67 6.94
C ARG A 36 20.13 8.30 6.70
N GLU A 37 19.86 7.31 7.55
CA GLU A 37 20.46 5.97 7.40
C GLU A 37 20.02 5.30 6.10
N VAL A 38 18.73 5.39 5.74
CA VAL A 38 18.21 4.87 4.48
C VAL A 38 18.83 5.60 3.29
N TYR A 39 18.92 6.93 3.32
CA TYR A 39 19.55 7.69 2.23
C TYR A 39 21.03 7.34 2.03
N GLN A 40 21.78 7.17 3.12
CA GLN A 40 23.20 6.77 3.04
C GLN A 40 23.36 5.37 2.45
N HIS A 41 22.50 4.43 2.86
CA HIS A 41 22.47 3.07 2.31
C HIS A 41 22.20 3.09 0.80
N LEU A 42 21.13 3.77 0.38
CA LEU A 42 20.78 3.89 -1.04
C LEU A 42 21.89 4.58 -1.85
N ALA A 43 22.44 5.68 -1.35
CA ALA A 43 23.53 6.40 -2.03
C ALA A 43 24.79 5.54 -2.21
N HIS A 44 25.05 4.61 -1.28
CA HIS A 44 26.19 3.70 -1.36
C HIS A 44 25.97 2.56 -2.36
N TYR A 45 24.80 1.91 -2.32
CA TYR A 45 24.56 0.66 -3.05
C TYR A 45 23.94 0.84 -4.43
N VAL A 46 23.08 1.84 -4.64
CA VAL A 46 22.42 2.07 -5.95
C VAL A 46 23.44 2.20 -7.10
N PRO A 47 24.54 2.99 -6.98
CA PRO A 47 25.52 3.11 -8.06
C PRO A 47 26.36 1.86 -8.30
N LYS A 48 26.39 0.91 -7.36
CA LYS A 48 27.12 -0.36 -7.47
C LYS A 48 26.28 -1.47 -8.11
N ILE A 49 24.95 -1.36 -8.02
CA ILE A 49 24.01 -2.34 -8.54
C ILE A 49 23.64 -2.02 -9.98
N TYR A 50 23.28 -0.78 -10.28
CA TYR A 50 22.74 -0.42 -11.59
C TYR A 50 23.81 0.03 -12.58
N CYS A 51 23.83 -0.59 -13.75
CA CYS A 51 24.66 -0.20 -14.88
C CYS A 51 24.29 1.22 -15.36
N ARG A 52 25.31 2.01 -15.70
CA ARG A 52 25.12 3.35 -16.30
C ARG A 52 24.93 3.32 -17.82
N GLY A 53 24.82 2.14 -18.43
CA GLY A 53 24.76 1.91 -19.87
C GLY A 53 23.96 0.65 -20.20
N PRO A 54 24.11 0.08 -21.43
CA PRO A 54 23.41 -1.16 -21.80
C PRO A 54 23.65 -2.26 -20.77
N ASN A 55 22.58 -2.87 -20.28
CA ASN A 55 22.64 -3.88 -19.23
C ASN A 55 22.54 -5.29 -19.85
N PRO A 56 23.65 -6.04 -19.95
CA PRO A 56 23.65 -7.39 -20.50
C PRO A 56 23.05 -8.45 -19.55
N PHE A 57 22.85 -8.14 -18.25
CA PHE A 57 22.38 -9.08 -17.23
C PHE A 57 21.33 -8.47 -16.28
N PRO A 58 20.13 -8.10 -16.77
CA PRO A 58 19.10 -7.45 -15.95
C PRO A 58 18.66 -8.27 -14.74
N GLN A 59 18.62 -9.60 -14.85
CA GLN A 59 18.23 -10.46 -13.74
C GLN A 59 19.21 -10.38 -12.57
N ARG A 60 20.49 -10.06 -12.85
CA ARG A 60 21.50 -9.89 -11.80
C ARG A 60 21.30 -8.58 -11.04
N GLU A 61 20.98 -7.50 -11.76
CA GLU A 61 20.64 -6.22 -11.12
C GLU A 61 19.39 -6.37 -10.25
N ASP A 62 18.35 -7.02 -10.76
CA ASP A 62 17.11 -7.28 -10.01
C ASP A 62 17.39 -8.09 -8.74
N MET A 63 18.19 -9.15 -8.83
CA MET A 63 18.57 -9.96 -7.67
C MET A 63 19.34 -9.12 -6.62
N LEU A 64 20.31 -8.32 -7.03
CA LEU A 64 21.08 -7.47 -6.12
C LEU A 64 20.24 -6.34 -5.53
N ALA A 65 19.37 -5.73 -6.32
CA ALA A 65 18.41 -4.73 -5.86
C ALA A 65 17.46 -5.32 -4.83
N GLN A 66 16.95 -6.53 -5.07
CA GLN A 66 16.11 -7.23 -4.12
C GLN A 66 16.85 -7.51 -2.82
N LEU A 67 18.06 -8.06 -2.87
CA LEU A 67 18.81 -8.43 -1.66
C LEU A 67 19.30 -7.22 -0.87
N VAL A 68 19.82 -6.20 -1.54
CA VAL A 68 20.58 -5.11 -0.91
C VAL A 68 19.74 -3.86 -0.69
N LEU A 69 18.77 -3.56 -1.57
CA LEU A 69 17.97 -2.34 -1.46
C LEU A 69 16.60 -2.61 -0.84
N LEU A 70 15.88 -3.60 -1.37
CA LEU A 70 14.51 -3.91 -0.94
C LEU A 70 14.50 -4.77 0.32
N GLY A 71 15.35 -5.78 0.41
CA GLY A 71 15.43 -6.71 1.54
C GLY A 71 15.50 -6.00 2.91
N PRO A 72 16.42 -5.05 3.14
CA PRO A 72 16.44 -4.30 4.39
C PRO A 72 15.12 -3.57 4.70
N MET A 73 14.44 -3.04 3.68
CA MET A 73 13.13 -2.38 3.86
C MET A 73 12.06 -3.40 4.24
N GLU A 74 12.05 -4.57 3.59
CA GLU A 74 11.11 -5.66 3.89
C GLU A 74 11.26 -6.13 5.34
N TRP A 75 12.50 -6.38 5.78
CA TRP A 75 12.82 -6.73 7.18
C TRP A 75 12.42 -5.62 8.15
N TYR A 76 12.67 -4.36 7.81
CA TYR A 76 12.29 -3.21 8.64
C TYR A 76 10.76 -3.09 8.79
N ILE A 77 10.01 -3.26 7.70
CA ILE A 77 8.54 -3.20 7.69
C ILE A 77 7.94 -4.37 8.46
N CYS A 78 8.48 -5.58 8.28
CA CYS A 78 7.97 -6.79 8.93
C CYS A 78 8.36 -6.88 10.40
N GLY A 79 9.52 -6.35 10.79
CA GLY A 79 10.11 -6.55 12.13
C GLY A 79 10.56 -7.99 12.41
N GLU A 80 10.42 -8.87 11.42
CA GLU A 80 10.80 -10.29 11.41
C GLU A 80 11.11 -10.71 9.96
N ASP A 81 11.45 -11.98 9.76
CA ASP A 81 11.73 -12.52 8.42
C ASP A 81 10.53 -12.27 7.49
N PRO A 82 10.73 -11.56 6.35
CA PRO A 82 9.67 -11.20 5.41
C PRO A 82 8.83 -12.37 4.89
N ALA A 83 9.40 -13.59 4.85
CA ALA A 83 8.67 -14.79 4.46
C ALA A 83 7.52 -15.12 5.41
N PHE A 84 7.59 -14.67 6.68
CA PHE A 84 6.55 -14.84 7.69
C PHE A 84 5.83 -13.52 8.00
N GLY A 85 6.56 -12.40 7.98
CA GLY A 85 6.02 -11.07 8.30
C GLY A 85 4.94 -10.60 7.34
N PHE A 86 5.17 -10.71 6.02
CA PHE A 86 4.17 -10.28 5.04
C PHE A 86 2.85 -11.06 5.12
N PRO A 87 2.84 -12.41 5.19
CA PRO A 87 1.60 -13.16 5.42
C PRO A 87 0.86 -12.76 6.70
N LYS A 88 1.58 -12.49 7.80
CA LYS A 88 0.98 -12.01 9.05
C LYS A 88 0.37 -10.61 8.89
N LEU A 89 1.08 -9.69 8.23
CA LEU A 89 0.57 -8.35 7.93
C LEU A 89 -0.67 -8.40 7.04
N GLU A 90 -0.68 -9.27 6.02
CA GLU A 90 -1.85 -9.48 5.17
C GLU A 90 -3.02 -10.07 5.95
N GLN A 91 -2.78 -11.05 6.84
CA GLN A 91 -3.82 -11.62 7.69
C GLN A 91 -4.37 -10.62 8.72
N ALA A 92 -3.49 -9.75 9.24
CA ALA A 92 -3.85 -8.68 10.16
C ALA A 92 -4.44 -7.45 9.45
N ASN A 93 -4.43 -7.42 8.11
CA ASN A 93 -4.97 -6.32 7.34
C ASN A 93 -6.49 -6.27 7.49
N LYS A 94 -6.95 -5.45 8.43
CA LYS A 94 -8.37 -5.21 8.66
C LYS A 94 -8.87 -4.24 7.58
N PRO A 95 -9.90 -4.61 6.80
CA PRO A 95 -10.48 -3.70 5.82
C PRO A 95 -10.96 -2.45 6.55
N SER A 96 -10.57 -1.27 6.04
CA SER A 96 -11.01 0.01 6.59
C SER A 96 -12.54 0.08 6.64
N HIS A 97 -13.05 0.65 7.73
CA HIS A 97 -14.47 0.99 7.83
C HIS A 97 -14.84 2.18 6.92
N LEU A 98 -13.85 2.90 6.40
CA LEU A 98 -14.02 3.93 5.38
C LEU A 98 -13.81 3.33 3.98
N CYS A 99 -14.73 3.60 3.07
CA CYS A 99 -14.55 3.21 1.67
C CYS A 99 -13.45 4.01 0.99
N GLY A 100 -13.50 5.35 1.07
CA GLY A 100 -12.48 6.25 0.53
C GLY A 100 -12.24 6.16 -0.99
N ARG A 101 -13.07 5.41 -1.74
CA ARG A 101 -12.89 5.23 -3.18
C ARG A 101 -12.95 6.58 -3.88
N VAL A 102 -11.86 6.96 -4.55
CA VAL A 102 -11.78 8.16 -5.38
C VAL A 102 -12.54 7.95 -6.68
N PHE A 103 -13.42 8.88 -7.04
CA PHE A 103 -14.23 8.75 -8.25
C PHE A 103 -13.44 9.08 -9.51
N LYS A 104 -13.69 8.30 -10.57
CA LYS A 104 -13.20 8.59 -11.92
C LYS A 104 -14.22 9.40 -12.71
N VAL A 105 -13.75 10.09 -13.74
CA VAL A 105 -14.62 10.80 -14.70
C VAL A 105 -15.62 9.81 -15.29
N GLY A 106 -16.91 10.15 -15.25
CA GLY A 106 -17.98 9.31 -15.79
C GLY A 106 -18.53 8.26 -14.81
N GLU A 107 -17.93 8.08 -13.63
CA GLU A 107 -18.45 7.13 -12.64
C GLU A 107 -19.74 7.66 -11.98
N PRO A 108 -20.72 6.76 -11.68
CA PRO A 108 -21.93 7.13 -10.98
C PRO A 108 -21.68 7.37 -9.49
N THR A 109 -22.26 8.44 -8.97
CA THR A 109 -22.25 8.84 -7.56
C THR A 109 -23.68 8.97 -7.05
N TYR A 110 -23.91 8.64 -5.78
CA TYR A 110 -25.24 8.58 -5.19
C TYR A 110 -25.29 9.39 -3.90
N SER A 111 -26.17 10.38 -3.82
CA SER A 111 -26.42 11.17 -2.60
C SER A 111 -27.83 10.90 -2.09
N CYS A 112 -27.95 10.48 -0.83
CA CYS A 112 -29.25 10.26 -0.18
C CYS A 112 -29.82 11.59 0.33
N ARG A 113 -30.98 12.01 -0.18
CA ARG A 113 -31.61 13.28 0.21
C ARG A 113 -32.19 13.26 1.61
N ASP A 114 -32.47 12.08 2.13
CA ASP A 114 -33.05 11.92 3.46
C ASP A 114 -31.95 11.89 4.53
N CYS A 115 -30.81 11.24 4.24
CA CYS A 115 -29.77 10.95 5.22
C CYS A 115 -28.49 11.79 5.11
N ALA A 116 -28.16 12.36 3.94
CA ALA A 116 -26.95 13.19 3.81
C ALA A 116 -27.01 14.40 4.73
N VAL A 117 -25.89 14.71 5.40
CA VAL A 117 -25.74 15.91 6.24
C VAL A 117 -25.67 17.17 5.38
N ASP A 118 -24.97 17.10 4.25
CA ASP A 118 -24.91 18.19 3.27
C ASP A 118 -24.94 17.69 1.81
N PRO A 119 -25.09 18.58 0.81
CA PRO A 119 -25.20 18.18 -0.61
C PRO A 119 -23.95 17.58 -1.24
N THR A 120 -22.81 17.57 -0.54
CA THR A 120 -21.55 17.00 -1.01
C THR A 120 -21.38 15.54 -0.61
N CYS A 121 -22.16 15.04 0.37
CA CYS A 121 -22.11 13.64 0.80
C CYS A 121 -22.58 12.69 -0.31
N VAL A 122 -21.70 11.78 -0.72
CA VAL A 122 -21.87 10.87 -1.85
C VAL A 122 -21.31 9.47 -1.58
N LEU A 123 -22.01 8.48 -2.13
CA LEU A 123 -21.60 7.07 -2.13
C LEU A 123 -21.20 6.64 -3.54
N CYS A 124 -20.23 5.74 -3.63
CA CYS A 124 -20.02 4.95 -4.83
C CYS A 124 -21.17 3.94 -5.02
N MET A 125 -21.32 3.42 -6.25
CA MET A 125 -22.38 2.46 -6.57
C MET A 125 -22.41 1.24 -5.64
N GLU A 126 -21.25 0.66 -5.34
CA GLU A 126 -21.14 -0.52 -4.46
C GLU A 126 -21.64 -0.21 -3.04
N CYS A 127 -21.24 0.93 -2.48
CA CYS A 127 -21.65 1.33 -1.14
C CYS A 127 -23.13 1.70 -1.10
N PHE A 128 -23.63 2.41 -2.10
CA PHE A 128 -25.04 2.77 -2.19
C PHE A 128 -25.93 1.51 -2.23
N LEU A 129 -25.65 0.56 -3.12
CA LEU A 129 -26.43 -0.67 -3.27
C LEU A 129 -26.35 -1.59 -2.03
N GLY A 130 -25.23 -1.52 -1.30
CA GLY A 130 -25.01 -2.24 -0.05
C GLY A 130 -25.46 -1.50 1.20
N SER A 131 -26.17 -0.38 1.09
CA SER A 131 -26.60 0.44 2.23
C SER A 131 -28.13 0.54 2.31
N ILE A 132 -28.63 1.10 3.41
CA ILE A 132 -30.07 1.43 3.58
C ILE A 132 -30.55 2.47 2.56
N HIS A 133 -29.63 3.29 2.02
CA HIS A 133 -29.95 4.46 1.20
C HIS A 133 -30.57 4.11 -0.15
N ARG A 134 -30.44 2.86 -0.60
CA ARG A 134 -31.07 2.37 -1.83
C ARG A 134 -32.60 2.41 -1.77
N ASP A 135 -33.14 2.36 -0.56
CA ASP A 135 -34.58 2.35 -0.28
C ASP A 135 -35.09 3.76 0.11
N HIS A 136 -34.23 4.78 0.09
CA HIS A 136 -34.55 6.18 0.39
C HIS A 136 -34.67 7.04 -0.88
N ARG A 137 -35.00 8.32 -0.73
CA ARG A 137 -34.94 9.26 -1.87
C ARG A 137 -33.49 9.65 -2.10
N TYR A 138 -32.97 9.30 -3.27
CA TYR A 138 -31.60 9.61 -3.64
C TYR A 138 -31.51 10.44 -4.93
N ARG A 139 -30.34 11.01 -5.17
CA ARG A 139 -29.94 11.61 -6.43
C ARG A 139 -28.73 10.85 -6.94
N MET A 140 -28.79 10.42 -8.20
CA MET A 140 -27.63 9.91 -8.92
C MET A 140 -27.03 11.05 -9.76
N THR A 141 -25.71 11.16 -9.75
CA THR A 141 -24.94 12.11 -10.57
C THR A 141 -23.74 11.42 -11.21
N THR A 142 -23.36 11.88 -12.40
CA THR A 142 -22.12 11.45 -13.04
C THR A 142 -20.96 12.29 -12.51
N SER A 143 -19.94 11.67 -11.95
CA SER A 143 -18.76 12.36 -11.44
C SER A 143 -17.95 13.00 -12.57
N GLY A 144 -17.48 14.23 -12.32
CA GLY A 144 -16.49 14.91 -13.16
C GLY A 144 -15.06 14.41 -12.95
N GLY A 145 -14.84 13.43 -12.06
CA GLY A 145 -13.53 12.96 -11.61
C GLY A 145 -13.05 13.69 -10.34
N GLY A 146 -12.43 12.94 -9.42
CA GLY A 146 -12.08 13.43 -8.08
C GLY A 146 -13.23 13.31 -7.07
N GLY A 147 -12.98 13.72 -5.82
CA GLY A 147 -13.86 13.41 -4.68
C GLY A 147 -13.77 11.93 -4.29
N PHE A 148 -14.35 11.57 -3.14
CA PHE A 148 -14.31 10.21 -2.61
C PHE A 148 -15.67 9.77 -2.07
N CYS A 149 -15.83 8.45 -1.92
CA CYS A 149 -17.01 7.85 -1.30
C CYS A 149 -16.98 8.06 0.22
N ASP A 150 -18.05 8.66 0.76
CA ASP A 150 -18.22 8.97 2.19
C ASP A 150 -18.81 7.80 3.00
N CYS A 151 -18.79 6.59 2.45
CA CYS A 151 -19.20 5.40 3.20
C CYS A 151 -18.22 5.17 4.35
N GLY A 152 -18.77 5.09 5.55
CA GLY A 152 -18.05 4.92 6.81
C GLY A 152 -17.79 6.21 7.57
N ASP A 153 -18.00 7.37 6.94
CA ASP A 153 -17.88 8.67 7.59
C ASP A 153 -19.18 8.96 8.37
N THR A 154 -19.09 8.93 9.70
CA THR A 154 -20.24 9.16 10.58
C THR A 154 -20.70 10.62 10.59
N GLU A 155 -19.87 11.56 10.15
CA GLU A 155 -20.21 12.98 10.05
C GLU A 155 -20.93 13.31 8.73
N ALA A 156 -20.83 12.45 7.71
CA ALA A 156 -21.48 12.65 6.41
C ALA A 156 -22.96 12.20 6.37
N TRP A 157 -23.38 11.32 7.29
CA TRP A 157 -24.71 10.68 7.25
C TRP A 157 -25.42 10.75 8.60
N LYS A 158 -26.65 11.30 8.60
CA LYS A 158 -27.56 11.29 9.77
C LYS A 158 -27.94 9.88 10.22
N GLU A 159 -28.05 8.96 9.27
CA GLU A 159 -28.40 7.56 9.48
C GLU A 159 -27.66 6.68 8.47
N GLY A 160 -27.36 5.42 8.84
CA GLY A 160 -26.72 4.45 7.96
C GLY A 160 -25.38 4.88 7.36
N PRO A 161 -24.38 5.27 8.18
CA PRO A 161 -23.08 5.71 7.67
C PRO A 161 -22.31 4.60 6.95
N TYR A 162 -22.61 3.32 7.22
CA TYR A 162 -21.91 2.17 6.65
C TYR A 162 -22.78 1.38 5.65
N CYS A 163 -22.16 0.85 4.60
CA CYS A 163 -22.71 -0.25 3.80
C CYS A 163 -22.29 -1.61 4.37
N GLU A 164 -22.92 -2.70 3.95
CA GLU A 164 -22.61 -4.06 4.44
C GLU A 164 -21.12 -4.43 4.37
N LYS A 165 -20.39 -3.96 3.36
CA LYS A 165 -18.96 -4.24 3.18
C LYS A 165 -18.06 -3.50 4.17
N HIS A 166 -18.47 -2.31 4.60
CA HIS A 166 -17.65 -1.43 5.45
C HIS A 166 -18.22 -1.29 6.85
N LYS A 167 -19.18 -2.14 7.25
CA LYS A 167 -19.66 -2.19 8.63
C LYS A 167 -18.50 -2.53 9.57
N LEU A 168 -18.46 -1.86 10.72
CA LEU A 168 -17.60 -2.25 11.83
C LEU A 168 -18.02 -3.65 12.31
N ASN A 169 -17.06 -4.56 12.44
CA ASN A 169 -17.28 -5.75 13.23
C ASN A 169 -17.29 -5.32 14.71
N THR A 170 -18.40 -5.56 15.40
CA THR A 170 -18.67 -5.12 16.78
C THR A 170 -17.61 -5.54 17.81
N SER A 171 -16.69 -6.44 17.47
CA SER A 171 -15.58 -6.88 18.33
C SER A 171 -14.43 -5.87 18.49
N GLU A 172 -14.42 -4.75 17.77
CA GLU A 172 -13.27 -3.82 17.74
C GLU A 172 -13.50 -2.52 18.53
N ILE A 173 -14.72 -2.29 19.05
CA ILE A 173 -15.07 -1.06 19.76
C ILE A 173 -14.62 -1.11 21.24
N GLU A 174 -14.32 -2.29 21.77
CA GLU A 174 -13.95 -2.47 23.19
C GLU A 174 -12.47 -2.16 23.50
N GLU A 175 -11.60 -1.96 22.50
CA GLU A 175 -10.15 -1.75 22.72
C GLU A 175 -9.68 -0.29 22.65
N GLU A 176 -10.53 0.67 22.26
CA GLU A 176 -10.15 2.10 22.18
C GLU A 176 -10.63 2.96 23.36
N GLU A 177 -11.33 2.39 24.36
CA GLU A 177 -11.81 3.11 25.55
C GLU A 177 -11.03 2.85 26.86
N ASP A 178 -9.90 2.13 26.84
CA ASP A 178 -9.02 1.93 28.01
C ASP A 178 -7.70 2.73 27.97
#